data_AF-A0A820KH80-F1
#
_entry.id   AF-A0A820KH80-F1
#
_cell.length_a   1.000
_cell.length_b   1.000
_cell.length_c   1.000
_cell.angle_alpha   90.00
_cell.angle_beta   90.00
_cell.angle_gamma   90.00
#
_symmetry.space_group_name_H-M   'P 1'
#
loop_
_entity.id
_entity.type
_entity.pdbx_description
1 polymer ?
#
loop_
_entity_poly.entity_id
_entity_poly.type
_entity_poly.pdbx_seq_one_letter_code
_entity_poly.pdbx_strand_id
1 'polypeptide(L)'
;MNIPIDGIHLEEIKHFARVFKLRRLALGLTQTQVGQALSVTRGPAYSQSAICRFEKLDITPKSASKIKPVLEKWMREAELKYADRLKKWSSKFTGSCY
;
A
#
# COMPACT_ATOMS: atom_id res chain seq x y z
N MET A 1 23.14 24.25 -9.44
CA MET A 1 21.67 24.21 -9.63
C MET A 1 21.04 23.68 -8.35
N ASN A 2 20.40 24.54 -7.56
CA ASN A 2 19.59 24.09 -6.43
C ASN A 2 18.29 23.54 -7.01
N ILE A 3 18.21 22.22 -7.18
CA ILE A 3 16.97 21.56 -7.55
C ILE A 3 16.05 21.73 -6.33
N PRO A 4 14.85 22.32 -6.45
CA PRO A 4 13.96 22.45 -5.32
C PRO A 4 13.66 21.04 -4.79
N ILE A 5 14.17 20.75 -3.60
CA ILE A 5 14.13 19.44 -2.94
C ILE A 5 12.67 18.98 -2.78
N ASP A 6 11.74 19.95 -2.66
CA ASP A 6 10.29 19.75 -2.65
C ASP A 6 9.72 19.21 -3.97
N GLY A 7 10.30 19.56 -5.12
CA GLY A 7 9.82 19.14 -6.44
C GLY A 7 10.04 17.66 -6.70
N ILE A 8 11.26 17.16 -6.41
CA ILE A 8 11.60 15.73 -6.53
C ILE A 8 10.73 14.90 -5.58
N HIS A 9 10.51 15.39 -4.36
CA HIS A 9 9.74 14.67 -3.35
C HIS A 9 8.27 14.51 -3.76
N LEU A 10 7.69 15.51 -4.41
CA LEU A 10 6.31 15.45 -4.88
C LEU A 10 6.11 14.45 -6.02
N GLU A 11 7.04 14.40 -6.98
CA GLU A 11 6.97 13.43 -8.08
C GLU A 11 7.08 11.98 -7.58
N GLU A 12 7.95 11.75 -6.61
CA GLU A 12 8.11 10.45 -5.97
C GLU A 12 6.83 10.00 -5.23
N ILE A 13 6.17 10.92 -4.53
CA ILE A 13 4.87 10.67 -3.88
C ILE A 13 3.80 10.34 -4.92
N LYS A 14 3.73 11.09 -6.02
CA LYS A 14 2.78 10.85 -7.11
C LYS A 14 2.99 9.49 -7.76
N HIS A 15 4.25 9.12 -7.97
CA HIS A 15 4.62 7.81 -8.48
C HIS A 15 4.20 6.72 -7.50
N PHE A 16 4.52 6.88 -6.22
CA PHE A 16 4.16 5.93 -5.17
C PHE A 16 2.65 5.73 -5.07
N ALA A 17 1.83 6.79 -5.09
CA ALA A 17 0.37 6.65 -5.02
C ALA A 17 -0.21 5.82 -6.17
N ARG A 18 0.30 6.01 -7.40
CA ARG A 18 -0.10 5.21 -8.56
C ARG A 18 0.31 3.74 -8.41
N VAL A 19 1.56 3.49 -8.03
CA VAL A 19 2.08 2.13 -7.82
C VAL A 19 1.33 1.42 -6.69
N PHE A 20 1.08 2.11 -5.58
CA PHE A 20 0.33 1.59 -4.44
C PHE A 20 -1.07 1.13 -4.86
N LYS A 21 -1.79 1.97 -5.64
CA LYS A 21 -3.12 1.60 -6.17
C LYS A 21 -3.06 0.35 -7.03
N LEU A 22 -2.10 0.26 -7.95
CA LEU A 22 -1.94 -0.91 -8.83
C LEU A 22 -1.65 -2.18 -8.03
N ARG A 23 -0.71 -2.14 -7.08
CA ARG A 23 -0.36 -3.30 -6.23
C ARG A 23 -1.52 -3.73 -5.34
N ARG A 24 -2.23 -2.77 -4.73
CA ARG A 24 -3.43 -3.04 -3.94
C ARG A 24 -4.47 -3.80 -4.76
N LEU A 25 -4.73 -3.36 -6.00
CA LEU A 25 -5.67 -4.03 -6.90
C LEU A 25 -5.16 -5.42 -7.32
N ALA A 26 -3.86 -5.57 -7.61
CA ALA A 26 -3.26 -6.86 -7.95
C ALA A 26 -3.40 -7.90 -6.82
N LEU A 27 -3.40 -7.46 -5.57
CA LEU A 27 -3.65 -8.31 -4.39
C LEU A 27 -5.14 -8.55 -4.11
N GLY A 28 -6.05 -7.99 -4.92
CA GLY A 28 -7.49 -8.11 -4.73
C GLY A 28 -8.03 -7.36 -3.50
N LEU A 29 -7.31 -6.34 -3.02
CA LEU A 29 -7.69 -5.61 -1.80
C LEU A 29 -8.51 -4.36 -2.11
N THR A 30 -9.58 -4.14 -1.35
CA THR A 30 -10.38 -2.92 -1.39
C THR A 30 -9.77 -1.82 -0.51
N GLN A 31 -10.10 -0.54 -0.79
CA GLN A 31 -9.66 0.58 0.06
C GLN A 31 -10.13 0.40 1.52
N THR A 32 -11.32 -0.16 1.73
CA THR A 32 -11.85 -0.47 3.07
C THR A 32 -11.00 -1.49 3.80
N GLN A 33 -10.63 -2.59 3.14
CA GLN A 33 -9.77 -3.63 3.74
C GLN A 33 -8.39 -3.08 4.11
N VAL A 34 -7.82 -2.21 3.27
CA VAL A 34 -6.55 -1.54 3.57
C VAL A 34 -6.70 -0.61 4.78
N GLY A 35 -7.73 0.24 4.79
CA GLY A 35 -8.01 1.14 5.91
C GLY A 35 -8.23 0.39 7.22
N GLN A 36 -9.02 -0.68 7.23
CA GLN A 36 -9.23 -1.52 8.42
C GLN A 36 -7.92 -2.13 8.92
N ALA A 37 -7.10 -2.71 8.02
CA ALA A 37 -5.84 -3.34 8.40
C ALA A 37 -4.84 -2.33 8.99
N LEU A 38 -4.79 -1.13 8.43
CA LEU A 38 -3.94 -0.04 8.95
C LEU A 38 -4.50 0.56 10.23
N SER A 39 -5.82 0.70 10.36
CA SER A 39 -6.46 1.25 11.57
C SER A 39 -6.12 0.45 12.82
N VAL A 40 -6.06 -0.88 12.70
CA VAL A 40 -5.68 -1.79 13.79
C VAL A 40 -4.23 -1.60 14.23
N THR A 41 -3.32 -1.29 13.31
CA THR A 41 -1.87 -1.29 13.57
C THR A 41 -1.26 0.10 13.74
N ARG A 42 -1.91 1.13 13.19
CA ARG A 42 -1.42 2.52 13.11
C ARG A 42 -2.42 3.55 13.62
N GLY A 43 -3.62 3.13 14.02
CA GLY A 43 -4.66 3.97 14.60
C GLY A 43 -5.71 4.47 13.59
N PRO A 44 -6.82 5.04 14.08
CA PRO A 44 -8.05 5.28 13.30
C PRO A 44 -7.91 6.33 12.19
N ALA A 45 -6.79 7.06 12.14
CA ALA A 45 -6.51 8.04 11.09
C ALA A 45 -6.40 7.40 9.68
N TYR A 46 -6.11 6.10 9.62
CA TYR A 46 -5.96 5.35 8.37
C TYR A 46 -7.27 4.67 7.98
N SER A 47 -8.23 5.45 7.47
CA SER A 47 -9.56 4.97 7.06
C SER A 47 -9.66 4.75 5.55
N GLN A 48 -10.77 4.16 5.07
CA GLN A 48 -11.08 4.06 3.64
C GLN A 48 -10.99 5.44 2.94
N SER A 49 -11.53 6.48 3.56
CA SER A 49 -11.46 7.85 3.06
C SER A 49 -10.02 8.37 2.98
N ALA A 50 -9.17 8.03 3.96
CA ALA A 50 -7.75 8.39 3.92
C ALA A 50 -7.00 7.72 2.76
N ILE A 51 -7.27 6.42 2.52
CA ILE A 51 -6.70 5.69 1.37
C ILE A 51 -7.19 6.29 0.05
N CYS A 52 -8.49 6.60 -0.05
CA CYS A 52 -9.06 7.20 -1.25
C CYS A 52 -8.43 8.56 -1.57
N ARG A 53 -8.28 9.45 -0.57
CA ARG A 53 -7.62 10.75 -0.75
C ARG A 53 -6.16 10.61 -1.16
N PHE A 54 -5.42 9.67 -0.55
CA PHE A 54 -4.03 9.40 -0.92
C PHE A 54 -3.89 8.93 -2.38
N GLU A 55 -4.72 7.99 -2.82
CA GLU A 55 -4.70 7.48 -4.21
C GLU A 55 -5.11 8.55 -5.24
N LYS A 56 -5.97 9.50 -4.86
CA LYS A 56 -6.37 10.65 -5.69
C LYS A 56 -5.38 11.81 -5.64
N LEU A 57 -4.34 11.72 -4.81
CA LEU A 57 -3.44 12.82 -4.49
C LEU A 57 -4.17 14.06 -3.92
N ASP A 58 -5.35 13.84 -3.35
CA ASP A 58 -6.20 14.83 -2.69
C ASP A 58 -5.75 15.00 -1.23
N ILE A 59 -4.45 15.22 -1.04
CA ILE A 59 -3.79 15.39 0.24
C ILE A 59 -2.65 16.38 0.10
N THR A 60 -2.31 17.07 1.20
CA THR A 60 -1.16 17.98 1.19
C THR A 60 0.15 17.20 1.04
N PRO A 61 1.17 17.76 0.37
CA PRO A 61 2.47 17.11 0.21
C PRO A 61 3.06 16.65 1.55
N LYS A 62 2.98 17.51 2.58
CA LYS A 62 3.44 17.22 3.95
C LYS A 62 2.74 16.00 4.58
N SER A 63 1.44 15.83 4.35
CA SER A 63 0.71 14.65 4.83
C SER A 63 1.08 13.41 4.03
N ALA A 64 1.24 13.56 2.71
CA ALA A 64 1.66 12.47 1.84
C ALA A 64 3.06 11.93 2.19
N SER A 65 4.01 12.82 2.48
CA SER A 65 5.36 12.48 2.95
C SER A 65 5.35 11.63 4.23
N LYS A 66 4.43 11.92 5.15
CA LYS A 66 4.28 11.18 6.41
C LYS A 66 3.61 9.82 6.22
N ILE A 67 2.62 9.75 5.33
CA ILE A 67 1.83 8.54 5.09
C ILE A 67 2.58 7.54 4.20
N LYS A 68 3.40 8.01 3.24
CA LYS A 68 4.17 7.17 2.32
C LYS A 68 4.94 6.03 3.01
N PRO A 69 5.84 6.26 3.98
CA PRO A 69 6.61 5.18 4.60
C PRO A 69 5.72 4.16 5.34
N VAL A 70 4.56 4.60 5.85
CA VAL A 70 3.60 3.72 6.52
C VAL A 70 2.93 2.79 5.50
N LEU A 71 2.44 3.35 4.40
CA LEU A 71 1.81 2.58 3.32
C LEU A 71 2.81 1.66 2.63
N GLU A 72 4.05 2.10 2.44
CA GLU A 72 5.11 1.30 1.82
C GLU A 72 5.44 0.07 2.67
N LYS A 73 5.64 0.27 3.99
CA LYS A 73 5.89 -0.84 4.91
C LYS A 73 4.73 -1.83 4.94
N TRP A 74 3.51 -1.33 5.07
CA TRP A 74 2.32 -2.18 5.07
C TRP A 74 2.15 -2.94 3.76
N MET A 75 2.44 -2.31 2.61
CA MET A 75 2.32 -2.95 1.32
C MET A 75 3.27 -4.13 1.18
N ARG A 76 4.52 -3.96 1.60
CA ARG A 76 5.53 -5.03 1.62
C ARG A 76 5.07 -6.22 2.47
N GLU A 77 4.53 -5.94 3.65
CA GLU A 77 4.00 -6.98 4.55
C GLU A 77 2.79 -7.71 3.94
N ALA A 78 1.91 -7.00 3.25
CA ALA A 78 0.76 -7.58 2.56
C ALA A 78 1.18 -8.48 1.37
N GLU A 79 2.17 -8.05 0.57
CA GLU A 79 2.73 -8.83 -0.54
C GLU A 79 3.40 -10.12 -0.04
N LEU A 80 4.19 -10.05 1.04
CA LEU A 80 4.83 -11.22 1.65
C LEU A 80 3.78 -12.23 2.17
N LYS A 81 2.74 -11.77 2.86
CA LYS A 81 1.64 -12.61 3.32
C LYS A 81 0.88 -13.25 2.15
N TYR A 82 0.67 -12.51 1.07
CA TYR A 82 0.03 -13.04 -0.13
C TYR A 82 0.87 -14.16 -0.77
N ALA A 83 2.18 -13.95 -0.92
CA ALA A 83 3.10 -14.96 -1.46
C ALA A 83 3.18 -16.21 -0.57
N ASP A 84 3.24 -16.05 0.75
CA ASP A 84 3.23 -17.17 1.71
C ASP A 84 1.94 -18.00 1.58
N ARG A 85 0.77 -17.33 1.47
CA ARG A 85 -0.51 -18.02 1.24
C ARG A 85 -0.52 -18.79 -0.07
N LEU A 86 0.01 -18.22 -1.15
CA LEU A 86 0.09 -18.92 -2.44
C LEU A 86 1.01 -20.14 -2.37
N LYS A 87 2.15 -20.05 -1.67
CA LYS A 87 3.04 -21.21 -1.45
C LYS A 87 2.33 -22.31 -0.66
N LYS A 88 1.70 -21.97 0.46
CA LYS A 88 0.92 -22.92 1.28
C LYS A 88 -0.23 -23.55 0.49
N TRP A 89 -0.91 -22.76 -0.33
CA TRP A 89 -1.96 -23.23 -1.22
C TRP A 89 -1.38 -24.22 -2.24
N SER A 90 -0.32 -23.84 -2.98
CA SER A 90 0.34 -24.72 -3.95
C SER A 90 0.79 -26.03 -3.32
N SER A 91 1.46 -26.02 -2.17
CA SER A 91 1.92 -27.24 -1.49
C SER A 91 0.77 -28.15 -1.04
N LYS A 92 -0.41 -27.58 -0.74
CA LYS A 92 -1.61 -28.37 -0.37
C LYS A 92 -2.20 -29.12 -1.56
N PHE A 93 -2.04 -28.62 -2.78
CA PHE A 93 -2.62 -29.21 -4.00
C PHE A 93 -1.62 -30.04 -4.82
N THR A 94 -0.30 -29.84 -4.65
CA THR A 94 0.73 -30.71 -5.27
C THR A 94 0.99 -32.01 -4.49
N GLY A 95 0.31 -32.21 -3.35
CA GLY A 95 0.53 -33.34 -2.43
C GLY A 95 -0.33 -34.59 -2.68
N SER A 96 -1.03 -34.71 -3.82
CA SER A 96 -1.80 -35.92 -4.15
C SER A 96 -1.75 -36.20 -5.65
N CYS A 97 -0.59 -36.69 -6.09
CA CYS A 97 -0.43 -37.37 -7.37
C CYS A 97 0.64 -38.47 -7.22
N TYR A 98 0.50 -39.37 -6.24
CA TYR A 98 1.02 -40.75 -6.25
C TYR A 98 0.26 -41.55 -5.19
#